data_AF-A0A515KQY8-F1
#
_entry.id   AF-A0A515KQY8-F1
#
_cell.length_a   1.000
_cell.length_b   1.000
_cell.length_c   1.000
_cell.angle_alpha   90.00
_cell.angle_beta   90.00
_cell.angle_gamma   90.00
#
_symmetry.space_group_name_H-M   'P 1'
#
loop_
_entity.id
_entity.type
_entity.pdbx_description
1 polymer ?
#
loop_
_entity_poly.entity_id
_entity_poly.type
_entity_poly.pdbx_seq_one_letter_code
_entity_poly.pdbx_strand_id
1 'polypeptide(L)'
;MKKAVRRAVAPPISRLRRRGFGRRGAARLIAWARHERLATWLVAGFALAHGVLWTAILTQLKAAQDVHFDVAEGYAWGQKLLLGYGKHPPLSGWVAGAWFDVFPPTDWATYGLAMATVSVGMMICWQIALRVVDRRRAFLVVVMLALYPIFNFKGFKYNPDLLQLVTLPLLVLAYLDAFDKRTLRSGILLGAAGALALMTKYWVVTMIGAIGLAALIHPARMLFLRSPAPWAAIVTLAALMIPHGIWLKQVNFAPFLYAGGTYAISSHLQSVQLVLGYLGHNGALLALPLVLAALALAWSPRRWKLPWQDPRAFLAEPWSMRDNQGVRRDQALNIWLIQGIVAVGPPLGALAFNVYLKTDWGISLFFLVPLAVVAIPSLRVPGAAVVRLAAIWLVLTLLTLVLAPQIAIATLPHDAEGRFTHISYSQLSRQLTEIWHARFHSPWKVAAGYTDVGEQMTFYSPDHPMPLTPYEPWPSGLTSLEEAKREGFIGICQIDDWKQAMCDQWMRENAANGERIVVSTRHFFKGQASAATKWNVVIVPPGR
;
A
#
# COMPACT_ATOMS: atom_id res chain seq x y z
N MET A 1 -42.42 -81.35 -20.12
CA MET A 1 -42.78 -80.00 -19.64
C MET A 1 -41.84 -79.55 -18.52
N LYS A 2 -40.81 -78.74 -18.82
CA LYS A 2 -40.14 -77.85 -17.83
C LYS A 2 -39.58 -76.64 -18.59
N LYS A 3 -40.27 -75.49 -18.49
CA LYS A 3 -39.82 -74.18 -18.99
C LYS A 3 -38.86 -73.58 -17.95
N ALA A 4 -37.61 -73.36 -18.33
CA ALA A 4 -36.65 -72.59 -17.55
C ALA A 4 -36.80 -71.10 -17.87
N VAL A 5 -37.18 -70.30 -16.87
CA VAL A 5 -37.30 -68.83 -16.96
C VAL A 5 -35.90 -68.23 -16.84
N ARG A 6 -35.36 -67.68 -17.94
CA ARG A 6 -34.18 -66.80 -17.91
C ARG A 6 -34.58 -65.42 -17.41
N ARG A 7 -34.12 -65.03 -16.21
CA ARG A 7 -34.18 -63.64 -15.73
C ARG A 7 -33.15 -62.80 -16.49
N ALA A 8 -33.62 -61.81 -17.24
CA ALA A 8 -32.78 -60.76 -17.80
C ALA A 8 -32.34 -59.81 -16.67
N VAL A 9 -31.02 -59.69 -16.46
CA VAL A 9 -30.43 -58.69 -15.56
C VAL A 9 -30.20 -57.42 -16.39
N ALA A 10 -30.95 -56.36 -16.11
CA ALA A 10 -30.70 -55.04 -16.68
C ALA A 10 -29.39 -54.46 -16.09
N PRO A 11 -28.58 -53.72 -16.88
CA PRO A 11 -27.38 -53.09 -16.37
C PRO A 11 -27.74 -51.94 -15.41
N PRO A 12 -26.92 -51.64 -14.40
CA PRO A 12 -27.21 -50.56 -13.48
C PRO A 12 -27.05 -49.22 -14.22
N ILE A 13 -28.15 -48.48 -14.32
CA ILE A 13 -28.18 -47.09 -14.77
C ILE A 13 -27.20 -46.31 -13.89
N SER A 14 -26.14 -45.80 -14.53
CA SER A 14 -25.14 -44.97 -13.90
C SER A 14 -25.82 -43.72 -13.33
N ARG A 15 -25.82 -43.60 -12.00
CA ARG A 15 -26.25 -42.38 -11.31
C ARG A 15 -25.29 -41.25 -11.72
N LEU A 16 -25.68 -40.46 -12.72
CA LEU A 16 -25.16 -39.14 -13.00
C LEU A 16 -25.37 -38.26 -11.76
N ARG A 17 -24.39 -38.34 -10.84
CA ARG A 17 -24.37 -37.57 -9.60
C ARG A 17 -24.32 -36.10 -10.01
N ARG A 18 -25.45 -35.38 -9.94
CA ARG A 18 -25.53 -33.93 -10.14
C ARG A 18 -24.49 -33.28 -9.22
N ARG A 19 -23.29 -33.00 -9.74
CA ARG A 19 -22.25 -32.26 -9.01
C ARG A 19 -22.82 -30.86 -8.78
N GLY A 20 -23.14 -30.53 -7.53
CA GLY A 20 -23.69 -29.24 -7.14
C GLY A 20 -22.84 -28.07 -7.66
N PHE A 21 -23.49 -26.92 -7.86
CA PHE A 21 -22.91 -25.71 -8.46
C PHE A 21 -21.54 -25.34 -7.84
N GLY A 22 -21.42 -25.38 -6.50
CA GLY A 22 -20.16 -25.11 -5.80
C GLY A 22 -19.01 -26.07 -6.12
N ARG A 23 -19.28 -27.36 -6.36
CA ARG A 23 -18.24 -28.33 -6.77
C ARG A 23 -17.76 -28.08 -8.19
N ARG A 24 -18.63 -27.60 -9.08
CA ARG A 24 -18.27 -27.23 -10.46
C ARG A 24 -17.42 -25.96 -10.47
N GLY A 25 -17.79 -24.94 -9.69
CA GLY A 25 -17.01 -23.71 -9.52
C GLY A 25 -15.62 -23.97 -8.96
N ALA A 26 -15.51 -24.75 -7.88
CA ALA A 26 -14.24 -25.15 -7.28
C ALA A 26 -13.33 -25.89 -8.28
N ALA A 27 -13.88 -26.82 -9.06
CA ALA A 27 -13.12 -27.54 -10.09
C ALA A 27 -12.65 -26.62 -11.22
N ARG A 28 -13.49 -25.67 -11.65
CA ARG A 28 -13.13 -24.66 -12.67
C ARG A 28 -12.00 -23.76 -12.19
N LEU A 29 -12.10 -23.22 -10.98
CA LEU A 29 -11.07 -22.36 -10.38
C LEU A 29 -9.71 -23.06 -10.36
N ILE A 30 -9.67 -24.34 -9.94
CA ILE A 30 -8.42 -25.11 -9.92
C ILE A 30 -7.91 -25.45 -11.32
N ALA A 31 -8.79 -25.74 -12.27
CA ALA A 31 -8.40 -25.95 -13.65
C ALA A 31 -7.76 -24.68 -14.24
N TRP A 32 -8.38 -23.52 -14.03
CA TRP A 32 -7.88 -22.23 -14.50
C TRP A 32 -6.56 -21.84 -13.83
N ALA A 33 -6.45 -22.00 -12.51
CA ALA A 33 -5.24 -21.71 -11.76
C ALA A 33 -4.02 -22.57 -12.15
N ARG A 34 -4.23 -23.71 -12.83
CA ARG A 34 -3.15 -24.56 -13.35
C ARG A 34 -2.83 -24.30 -14.82
N HIS A 35 -3.79 -23.81 -15.58
CA HIS A 35 -3.67 -23.64 -17.02
C HIS A 35 -2.83 -22.40 -17.36
N GLU A 36 -1.93 -22.51 -18.33
CA GLU A 36 -0.96 -21.46 -18.65
C GLU A 36 -1.57 -20.10 -18.97
N ARG A 37 -2.49 -20.04 -19.93
CA ARG A 37 -3.15 -18.79 -20.34
C ARG A 37 -4.26 -18.34 -19.39
N LEU A 38 -5.10 -19.27 -18.93
CA LEU A 38 -6.26 -18.95 -18.10
C LEU A 38 -5.87 -18.50 -16.68
N ALA A 39 -4.72 -18.93 -16.16
CA ALA A 39 -4.26 -18.48 -14.84
C ALA A 39 -4.01 -16.97 -14.81
N THR A 40 -3.44 -16.39 -15.86
CA THR A 40 -3.23 -14.94 -15.95
C THR A 40 -4.55 -14.17 -15.92
N TRP A 41 -5.55 -14.62 -16.69
CA TRP A 41 -6.88 -14.01 -16.68
C TRP A 41 -7.60 -14.20 -15.35
N LEU A 42 -7.46 -15.36 -14.71
CA LEU A 42 -7.99 -15.60 -13.36
C LEU A 42 -7.38 -14.62 -12.36
N VAL A 43 -6.06 -14.45 -12.35
CA VAL A 43 -5.37 -13.58 -11.40
C VAL A 43 -5.68 -12.12 -11.70
N ALA A 44 -5.70 -11.70 -12.96
CA ALA A 44 -6.09 -10.35 -13.35
C ALA A 44 -7.55 -10.04 -12.94
N GLY A 45 -8.48 -10.94 -13.21
CA GLY A 45 -9.87 -10.81 -12.79
C GLY A 45 -10.03 -10.81 -11.26
N PHE A 46 -9.24 -11.61 -10.55
CA PHE A 46 -9.21 -11.63 -9.08
C PHE A 46 -8.67 -10.31 -8.51
N ALA A 47 -7.55 -9.81 -9.02
CA ALA A 47 -6.97 -8.53 -8.60
C ALA A 47 -7.91 -7.36 -8.90
N LEU A 48 -8.55 -7.35 -10.09
CA LEU A 48 -9.55 -6.35 -10.44
C LEU A 48 -10.76 -6.41 -9.50
N ALA A 49 -11.31 -7.60 -9.25
CA ALA A 49 -12.44 -7.77 -8.34
C ALA A 49 -12.06 -7.33 -6.91
N HIS A 50 -10.84 -7.65 -6.47
CA HIS A 50 -10.30 -7.18 -5.20
C HIS A 50 -10.25 -5.66 -5.15
N GLY A 51 -9.65 -5.02 -6.17
CA GLY A 51 -9.55 -3.57 -6.24
C GLY A 51 -10.91 -2.89 -6.19
N VAL A 52 -11.85 -3.31 -7.04
CA VAL A 52 -13.21 -2.75 -7.10
C VAL A 52 -13.96 -2.93 -5.79
N LEU A 53 -13.95 -4.14 -5.20
CA LEU A 53 -14.65 -4.41 -3.95
C LEU A 53 -14.07 -3.59 -2.80
N TRP A 54 -12.74 -3.52 -2.69
CA TRP A 54 -12.10 -2.75 -1.62
C TRP A 54 -12.19 -1.24 -1.82
N THR A 55 -12.26 -0.73 -3.04
CA THR A 55 -12.63 0.68 -3.28
C THR A 55 -14.03 0.97 -2.76
N ALA A 56 -15.00 0.11 -3.05
CA ALA A 56 -16.37 0.26 -2.55
C ALA A 56 -16.44 0.14 -1.02
N ILE A 57 -15.73 -0.82 -0.42
CA ILE A 57 -15.62 -1.00 1.03
C ILE A 57 -15.03 0.26 1.67
N LEU A 58 -13.88 0.74 1.20
CA LEU A 58 -13.17 1.88 1.78
C LEU A 58 -13.99 3.17 1.67
N THR A 59 -14.66 3.38 0.53
CA THR A 59 -15.57 4.53 0.35
C THR A 59 -16.68 4.54 1.40
N GLN A 60 -17.25 3.38 1.74
CA GLN A 60 -18.27 3.28 2.78
C GLN A 60 -17.70 3.35 4.20
N LEU A 61 -16.59 2.67 4.43
CA LEU A 61 -15.92 2.57 5.72
C LEU A 61 -15.39 3.94 6.18
N LYS A 62 -15.02 4.78 5.23
CA LYS A 62 -14.47 6.11 5.45
C LYS A 62 -15.45 7.24 5.15
N ALA A 63 -16.72 6.95 4.82
CA ALA A 63 -17.73 7.97 4.50
C ALA A 63 -17.99 8.98 5.63
N ALA A 64 -17.56 8.70 6.86
CA ALA A 64 -17.67 9.60 8.00
C ALA A 64 -16.43 10.48 8.23
N GLN A 65 -15.42 10.35 7.37
CA GLN A 65 -14.10 10.97 7.48
C GLN A 65 -13.73 11.60 6.14
N ASP A 66 -13.10 12.77 6.20
CA ASP A 66 -12.37 13.32 5.05
C ASP A 66 -11.08 12.52 4.81
N VAL A 67 -10.49 12.67 3.62
CA VAL A 67 -9.30 11.92 3.21
C VAL A 67 -8.13 12.16 4.15
N HIS A 68 -7.31 11.13 4.32
CA HIS A 68 -6.11 11.22 5.12
C HIS A 68 -5.13 12.24 4.50
N PHE A 69 -4.43 13.01 5.32
CA PHE A 69 -3.54 14.09 4.83
C PHE A 69 -2.47 13.58 3.83
N ASP A 70 -1.81 12.43 4.05
CA ASP A 70 -0.90 11.83 3.04
C ASP A 70 -1.53 11.71 1.63
N VAL A 71 -2.85 11.51 1.53
CA VAL A 71 -3.58 11.37 0.26
C VAL A 71 -3.79 12.73 -0.38
N ALA A 72 -4.17 13.74 0.41
CA ALA A 72 -4.27 15.12 -0.02
C ALA A 72 -2.90 15.67 -0.46
N GLU A 73 -1.83 15.31 0.26
CA GLU A 73 -0.42 15.58 -0.08
C GLU A 73 -0.07 15.00 -1.44
N GLY A 74 -0.37 13.71 -1.65
CA GLY A 74 -0.16 13.05 -2.94
C GLY A 74 -0.89 13.72 -4.09
N TYR A 75 -2.14 14.17 -3.87
CA TYR A 75 -2.89 14.95 -4.86
C TYR A 75 -2.23 16.29 -5.15
N ALA A 76 -1.85 17.04 -4.11
CA ALA A 76 -1.19 18.34 -4.26
C ALA A 76 0.11 18.23 -5.07
N TRP A 77 0.96 17.23 -4.79
CA TRP A 77 2.15 16.96 -5.59
C TRP A 77 1.82 16.66 -7.05
N GLY A 78 0.70 15.97 -7.29
CA GLY A 78 0.21 15.66 -8.63
C GLY A 78 -0.16 16.87 -9.49
N GLN A 79 -0.35 18.06 -8.89
CA GLN A 79 -0.70 19.27 -9.64
C GLN A 79 0.45 19.84 -10.47
N LYS A 80 1.71 19.50 -10.16
CA LYS A 80 2.89 19.92 -10.95
C LYS A 80 3.89 18.77 -11.05
N LEU A 81 4.38 18.46 -12.26
CA LEU A 81 5.42 17.43 -12.45
C LEU A 81 6.81 17.96 -12.08
N LEU A 82 7.17 17.88 -10.79
CA LEU A 82 8.50 18.26 -10.27
C LEU A 82 9.44 17.06 -10.17
N LEU A 83 10.75 17.31 -10.06
CA LEU A 83 11.76 16.24 -9.86
C LEU A 83 11.90 15.78 -8.40
N GLY A 84 11.11 16.37 -7.49
CA GLY A 84 10.91 15.96 -6.10
C GLY A 84 10.02 16.97 -5.38
N TYR A 85 9.43 16.55 -4.26
CA TYR A 85 8.47 17.35 -3.48
C TYR A 85 8.94 17.43 -2.03
N GLY A 86 9.76 18.44 -1.74
CA GLY A 86 10.32 18.64 -0.40
C GLY A 86 11.14 17.44 0.05
N LYS A 87 10.66 16.73 1.06
CA LYS A 87 11.30 15.52 1.64
C LYS A 87 11.12 14.25 0.80
N HIS A 88 10.32 14.26 -0.27
CA HIS A 88 9.94 13.06 -1.02
C HIS A 88 10.44 13.04 -2.48
N PRO A 89 10.82 11.85 -3.00
CA PRO A 89 11.02 11.62 -4.42
C PRO A 89 9.73 11.81 -5.26
N PRO A 90 9.83 11.98 -6.58
CA PRO A 90 8.73 12.52 -7.37
C PRO A 90 7.65 11.52 -7.79
N LEU A 91 7.93 10.21 -7.85
CA LEU A 91 7.07 9.26 -8.56
C LEU A 91 5.66 9.15 -7.97
N SER A 92 5.52 9.29 -6.64
CA SER A 92 4.20 9.25 -6.00
C SER A 92 3.31 10.42 -6.44
N GLY A 93 3.87 11.62 -6.59
CA GLY A 93 3.15 12.79 -7.11
C GLY A 93 2.80 12.59 -8.58
N TRP A 94 3.72 12.10 -9.41
CA TRP A 94 3.47 11.87 -10.84
C TRP A 94 2.33 10.87 -11.09
N VAL A 95 2.31 9.77 -10.35
CA VAL A 95 1.27 8.75 -10.47
C VAL A 95 -0.08 9.27 -9.95
N ALA A 96 -0.08 10.08 -8.88
CA ALA A 96 -1.30 10.77 -8.43
C ALA A 96 -1.81 11.75 -9.49
N GLY A 97 -0.96 12.61 -10.05
CA GLY A 97 -1.32 13.55 -11.11
C GLY A 97 -1.96 12.84 -12.31
N ALA A 98 -1.30 11.83 -12.86
CA ALA A 98 -1.83 11.05 -13.97
C ALA A 98 -3.17 10.34 -13.66
N TRP A 99 -3.41 9.97 -12.39
CA TRP A 99 -4.68 9.39 -11.97
C TRP A 99 -5.80 10.45 -11.93
N PHE A 100 -5.53 11.62 -11.35
CA PHE A 100 -6.53 12.68 -11.20
C PHE A 100 -6.73 13.53 -12.45
N ASP A 101 -5.90 13.37 -13.49
CA ASP A 101 -6.18 13.83 -14.85
C ASP A 101 -7.35 13.06 -15.49
N VAL A 102 -7.62 11.84 -15.03
CA VAL A 102 -8.67 10.96 -15.56
C VAL A 102 -9.87 10.86 -14.61
N PHE A 103 -9.62 10.82 -13.31
CA PHE A 103 -10.65 10.66 -12.28
C PHE A 103 -10.84 11.95 -11.47
N PRO A 104 -12.07 12.30 -11.07
CA PRO A 104 -12.30 13.51 -10.30
C PRO A 104 -11.67 13.42 -8.89
N PRO A 105 -11.15 14.52 -8.33
CA PRO A 105 -10.60 14.59 -6.97
C PRO A 105 -11.70 14.43 -5.93
N THR A 106 -12.06 13.18 -5.67
CA THR A 106 -13.15 12.76 -4.78
C THR A 106 -12.68 11.58 -3.96
N ASP A 107 -13.25 11.38 -2.76
CA ASP A 107 -12.81 10.37 -1.81
C ASP A 107 -12.72 8.97 -2.43
N TRP A 108 -13.74 8.55 -3.18
CA TRP A 108 -13.76 7.23 -3.82
C TRP A 108 -12.62 7.07 -4.84
N ALA A 109 -12.26 8.13 -5.57
CA ALA A 109 -11.18 8.09 -6.55
C ALA A 109 -9.82 7.94 -5.87
N THR A 110 -9.65 8.48 -4.67
CA THR A 110 -8.43 8.27 -3.87
C THR A 110 -8.27 6.81 -3.42
N TYR A 111 -9.35 6.19 -2.96
CA TYR A 111 -9.36 4.77 -2.60
C TYR A 111 -9.26 3.90 -3.85
N GLY A 112 -9.79 4.37 -4.99
CA GLY A 112 -9.59 3.79 -6.31
C GLY A 112 -8.10 3.71 -6.67
N LEU A 113 -7.36 4.81 -6.53
CA LEU A 113 -5.92 4.87 -6.79
C LEU A 113 -5.14 3.92 -5.87
N ALA A 114 -5.46 3.95 -4.58
CA ALA A 114 -4.83 3.07 -3.60
C ALA A 114 -5.05 1.58 -3.96
N MET A 115 -6.30 1.21 -4.28
CA MET A 115 -6.67 -0.15 -4.61
C MET A 115 -6.17 -0.60 -5.99
N ALA A 116 -6.05 0.32 -6.95
CA ALA A 116 -5.39 0.05 -8.22
C ALA A 116 -3.90 -0.25 -8.00
N THR A 117 -3.23 0.52 -7.14
CA THR A 117 -1.81 0.33 -6.79
C THR A 117 -1.56 -1.05 -6.19
N VAL A 118 -2.34 -1.47 -5.18
CA VAL A 118 -2.17 -2.81 -4.58
C VAL A 118 -2.54 -3.93 -5.55
N SER A 119 -3.53 -3.72 -6.44
CA SER A 119 -3.92 -4.70 -7.46
C SER A 119 -2.81 -4.92 -8.50
N VAL A 120 -2.15 -3.85 -8.95
CA VAL A 120 -0.94 -3.93 -9.78
C VAL A 120 0.18 -4.64 -9.01
N GLY A 121 0.38 -4.31 -7.74
CA GLY A 121 1.33 -5.00 -6.86
C GLY A 121 1.08 -6.50 -6.78
N MET A 122 -0.18 -6.95 -6.64
CA MET A 122 -0.55 -8.37 -6.65
C MET A 122 -0.19 -9.04 -7.98
N MET A 123 -0.41 -8.37 -9.11
CA MET A 123 -0.05 -8.89 -10.43
C MET A 123 1.46 -9.07 -10.57
N ILE A 124 2.27 -8.14 -10.06
CA ILE A 124 3.73 -8.27 -10.09
C ILE A 124 4.18 -9.38 -9.14
N CYS A 125 3.62 -9.47 -7.94
CA CYS A 125 3.88 -10.57 -7.01
C CYS A 125 3.50 -11.94 -7.57
N TRP A 126 2.44 -12.04 -8.38
CA TRP A 126 2.12 -13.23 -9.15
C TRP A 126 3.23 -13.59 -10.13
N GLN A 127 3.78 -12.62 -10.87
CA GLN A 127 4.91 -12.86 -11.78
C GLN A 127 6.15 -13.32 -11.02
N ILE A 128 6.45 -12.76 -9.84
CA ILE A 128 7.52 -13.23 -8.95
C ILE A 128 7.25 -14.69 -8.56
N ALA A 129 6.04 -14.99 -8.10
CA ALA A 129 5.67 -16.33 -7.67
C ALA A 129 5.81 -17.36 -8.79
N LEU A 130 5.47 -17.02 -10.04
CA LEU A 130 5.69 -17.89 -11.21
C LEU A 130 7.16 -18.21 -11.49
N ARG A 131 8.11 -17.40 -11.00
CA ARG A 131 9.54 -17.72 -11.09
C ARG A 131 9.99 -18.75 -10.07
N VAL A 132 9.19 -19.00 -9.02
CA VAL A 132 9.60 -19.76 -7.84
C VAL A 132 8.78 -21.03 -7.67
N VAL A 133 7.46 -20.98 -7.91
CA VAL A 133 6.51 -22.07 -7.63
C VAL A 133 5.56 -22.33 -8.80
N ASP A 134 4.88 -23.48 -8.76
CA ASP A 134 3.83 -23.81 -9.73
C ASP A 134 2.65 -22.82 -9.70
N ARG A 135 1.95 -22.66 -10.83
CA ARG A 135 0.85 -21.68 -11.00
C ARG A 135 -0.23 -21.75 -9.92
N ARG A 136 -0.56 -22.95 -9.43
CA ARG A 136 -1.56 -23.09 -8.36
C ARG A 136 -1.03 -22.53 -7.04
N ARG A 137 0.24 -22.79 -6.70
CA ARG A 137 0.90 -22.18 -5.54
C ARG A 137 1.02 -20.68 -5.68
N ALA A 138 1.38 -20.19 -6.87
CA ALA A 138 1.43 -18.77 -7.14
C ALA A 138 0.06 -18.09 -6.93
N PHE A 139 -1.05 -18.78 -7.21
CA PHE A 139 -2.38 -18.18 -7.04
C PHE A 139 -2.74 -18.14 -5.56
N LEU A 140 -2.36 -19.18 -4.80
CA LEU A 140 -2.45 -19.15 -3.34
C LEU A 140 -1.72 -17.93 -2.74
N VAL A 141 -0.52 -17.62 -3.22
CA VAL A 141 0.25 -16.43 -2.80
C VAL A 141 -0.53 -15.15 -3.02
N VAL A 142 -1.17 -14.99 -4.19
CA VAL A 142 -2.01 -13.81 -4.49
C VAL A 142 -3.22 -13.73 -3.55
N VAL A 143 -3.88 -14.85 -3.27
CA VAL A 143 -5.01 -14.87 -2.32
C VAL A 143 -4.54 -14.53 -0.89
N MET A 144 -3.35 -15.00 -0.49
CA MET A 144 -2.74 -14.62 0.79
C MET A 144 -2.42 -13.12 0.85
N LEU A 145 -1.92 -12.53 -0.25
CA LEU A 145 -1.72 -11.08 -0.33
C LEU A 145 -3.05 -10.33 -0.22
N ALA A 146 -4.11 -10.78 -0.87
CA ALA A 146 -5.44 -10.15 -0.74
C ALA A 146 -6.03 -10.22 0.67
N LEU A 147 -5.62 -11.20 1.48
CA LEU A 147 -5.95 -11.30 2.91
C LEU A 147 -4.99 -10.51 3.82
N TYR A 148 -3.84 -10.10 3.32
CA TYR A 148 -2.86 -9.33 4.07
C TYR A 148 -3.39 -7.90 4.26
N PRO A 149 -3.55 -7.40 5.51
CA PRO A 149 -4.17 -6.10 5.79
C PRO A 149 -3.64 -4.90 4.99
N ILE A 150 -2.35 -4.95 4.62
CA ILE A 150 -1.69 -3.92 3.81
C ILE A 150 -2.28 -3.81 2.41
N PHE A 151 -2.76 -4.91 1.83
CA PHE A 151 -3.37 -4.91 0.50
C PHE A 151 -4.87 -4.63 0.55
N ASN A 152 -5.44 -4.36 1.74
CA ASN A 152 -6.85 -4.06 1.90
C ASN A 152 -7.10 -2.85 2.83
N PHE A 153 -7.64 -3.02 4.04
CA PHE A 153 -8.10 -1.93 4.90
C PHE A 153 -6.99 -1.00 5.40
N LYS A 154 -5.74 -1.48 5.56
CA LYS A 154 -4.61 -0.62 5.96
C LYS A 154 -3.97 0.08 4.75
N GLY A 155 -4.12 -0.47 3.56
CA GLY A 155 -3.63 0.09 2.29
C GLY A 155 -4.49 1.18 1.69
N PHE A 156 -5.33 1.86 2.47
CA PHE A 156 -6.29 2.84 1.96
C PHE A 156 -5.67 4.21 1.63
N LYS A 157 -4.53 4.53 2.26
CA LYS A 157 -3.84 5.80 2.07
C LYS A 157 -2.82 5.67 0.95
N TYR A 158 -3.15 6.21 -0.23
CA TYR A 158 -2.16 6.34 -1.28
C TYR A 158 -1.07 7.31 -0.85
N ASN A 159 0.16 6.81 -0.77
CA ASN A 159 1.35 7.56 -0.41
C ASN A 159 2.59 6.80 -0.95
N PRO A 160 3.82 7.32 -0.77
CA PRO A 160 5.02 6.63 -1.25
C PRO A 160 5.22 5.22 -0.69
N ASP A 161 4.76 4.92 0.54
CA ASP A 161 4.84 3.57 1.12
C ASP A 161 3.94 2.58 0.37
N LEU A 162 2.73 3.02 0.01
CA LEU A 162 1.81 2.19 -0.75
C LEU A 162 2.32 1.97 -2.19
N LEU A 163 2.85 3.01 -2.84
CA LEU A 163 3.41 2.89 -4.19
C LEU A 163 4.63 1.94 -4.23
N GLN A 164 5.36 1.80 -3.13
CA GLN A 164 6.42 0.79 -3.01
C GLN A 164 5.90 -0.66 -3.07
N LEU A 165 4.61 -0.93 -2.88
CA LEU A 165 4.00 -2.24 -3.17
C LEU A 165 3.93 -2.56 -4.66
N VAL A 166 4.31 -1.62 -5.54
CA VAL A 166 4.52 -1.85 -6.97
C VAL A 166 6.01 -1.86 -7.28
N THR A 167 6.75 -0.85 -6.84
CA THR A 167 8.14 -0.66 -7.26
C THR A 167 9.11 -1.63 -6.59
N LEU A 168 8.89 -2.06 -5.34
CA LEU A 168 9.71 -3.09 -4.70
C LEU A 168 9.48 -4.49 -5.28
N PRO A 169 8.24 -4.96 -5.50
CA PRO A 169 8.03 -6.20 -6.24
C PRO A 169 8.62 -6.16 -7.65
N LEU A 170 8.52 -5.02 -8.35
CA LEU A 170 9.11 -4.89 -9.68
C LEU A 170 10.64 -5.02 -9.63
N LEU A 171 11.28 -4.39 -8.63
CA LEU A 171 12.72 -4.52 -8.37
C LEU A 171 13.13 -5.98 -8.10
N VAL A 172 12.39 -6.68 -7.23
CA VAL A 172 12.64 -8.11 -6.97
C VAL A 172 12.44 -8.94 -8.23
N LEU A 173 11.37 -8.73 -8.98
CA LEU A 173 11.10 -9.44 -10.24
C LEU A 173 12.23 -9.25 -11.25
N ALA A 174 12.70 -8.01 -11.43
CA ALA A 174 13.82 -7.68 -12.30
C ALA A 174 15.13 -8.32 -11.81
N TYR A 175 15.34 -8.37 -10.49
CA TYR A 175 16.49 -9.06 -9.90
C TYR A 175 16.46 -10.56 -10.19
N LEU A 176 15.33 -11.24 -9.96
CA LEU A 176 15.21 -12.67 -10.25
C LEU A 176 15.42 -12.95 -11.75
N ASP A 177 14.99 -12.04 -12.64
CA ASP A 177 15.27 -12.11 -14.08
C ASP A 177 16.76 -11.95 -14.41
N ALA A 178 17.42 -10.94 -13.82
CA ALA A 178 18.84 -10.69 -13.98
C ALA A 178 19.71 -11.81 -13.43
N PHE A 179 19.33 -12.38 -12.29
CA PHE A 179 20.05 -13.47 -11.64
C PHE A 179 19.97 -14.77 -12.44
N ASP A 180 18.83 -15.03 -13.09
CA ASP A 180 18.60 -16.23 -13.91
C ASP A 180 19.26 -16.08 -15.28
N LYS A 181 18.94 -15.00 -16.02
CA LYS A 181 19.38 -14.81 -17.42
C LYS A 181 20.79 -14.29 -17.55
N ARG A 182 21.25 -13.45 -16.61
CA ARG A 182 22.63 -12.92 -16.57
C ARG A 182 23.03 -12.16 -17.85
N THR A 183 22.06 -11.53 -18.50
CA THR A 183 22.26 -10.76 -19.74
C THR A 183 22.35 -9.26 -19.49
N LEU A 184 22.89 -8.51 -20.47
CA LEU A 184 22.88 -7.05 -20.46
C LEU A 184 21.46 -6.49 -20.32
N ARG A 185 20.51 -7.01 -21.11
CA ARG A 185 19.10 -6.57 -21.09
C ARG A 185 18.46 -6.74 -19.72
N SER A 186 18.66 -7.89 -19.07
CA SER A 186 18.13 -8.12 -17.72
C SER A 186 18.78 -7.22 -16.67
N GLY A 187 20.06 -6.87 -16.84
CA GLY A 187 20.74 -5.86 -16.02
C GLY A 187 20.15 -4.47 -16.18
N ILE A 188 19.90 -4.02 -17.42
CA ILE A 188 19.25 -2.73 -17.71
C ILE A 188 17.87 -2.66 -17.03
N LEU A 189 17.06 -3.72 -17.14
CA LEU A 189 15.75 -3.78 -16.48
C LEU A 189 15.85 -3.71 -14.96
N LEU A 190 16.86 -4.35 -14.35
CA LEU A 190 17.12 -4.27 -12.91
C LEU A 190 17.51 -2.85 -12.49
N GLY A 191 18.41 -2.19 -13.23
CA GLY A 191 18.81 -0.81 -12.97
C GLY A 191 17.64 0.17 -13.09
N ALA A 192 16.81 0.01 -14.12
CA ALA A 192 15.60 0.81 -14.32
C ALA A 192 14.57 0.61 -13.19
N ALA A 193 14.35 -0.63 -12.76
CA ALA A 193 13.47 -0.91 -11.62
C ALA A 193 14.02 -0.32 -10.31
N GLY A 194 15.35 -0.35 -10.13
CA GLY A 194 16.01 0.28 -8.98
C GLY A 194 15.88 1.80 -8.97
N ALA A 195 16.06 2.45 -10.12
CA ALA A 195 15.85 3.89 -10.28
C ALA A 195 14.39 4.27 -9.98
N LEU A 196 13.42 3.54 -10.55
CA LEU A 196 11.99 3.77 -10.29
C LEU A 196 11.64 3.65 -8.80
N ALA A 197 12.20 2.65 -8.13
CA ALA A 197 11.98 2.44 -6.70
C ALA A 197 12.65 3.53 -5.83
N LEU A 198 13.84 4.04 -6.21
CA LEU A 198 14.48 5.21 -5.58
C LEU A 198 13.68 6.50 -5.79
N MET A 199 13.13 6.69 -7.00
CA MET A 199 12.23 7.80 -7.32
C MET A 199 10.86 7.68 -6.64
N THR A 200 10.56 6.57 -5.96
CA THR A 200 9.37 6.43 -5.11
C THR A 200 9.65 6.91 -3.69
N LYS A 201 10.62 6.28 -3.02
CA LYS A 201 10.97 6.56 -1.63
C LYS A 201 12.36 5.98 -1.34
N TYR A 202 13.25 6.77 -0.74
CA TYR A 202 14.62 6.35 -0.44
C TYR A 202 14.72 5.15 0.51
N TRP A 203 13.66 4.84 1.24
CA TRP A 203 13.56 3.61 2.05
C TRP A 203 13.86 2.32 1.26
N VAL A 204 13.72 2.36 -0.07
CA VAL A 204 14.14 1.28 -0.99
C VAL A 204 15.58 0.80 -0.78
N VAL A 205 16.49 1.62 -0.24
CA VAL A 205 17.89 1.21 0.01
C VAL A 205 17.96 -0.06 0.86
N THR A 206 16.97 -0.30 1.73
CA THR A 206 16.83 -1.54 2.50
C THR A 206 16.64 -2.77 1.60
N MET A 207 15.78 -2.67 0.57
CA MET A 207 15.54 -3.74 -0.39
C MET A 207 16.71 -3.90 -1.38
N ILE A 208 17.30 -2.80 -1.85
CA ILE A 208 18.51 -2.86 -2.71
C ILE A 208 19.66 -3.54 -1.95
N GLY A 209 19.87 -3.17 -0.69
CA GLY A 209 20.85 -3.82 0.19
C GLY A 209 20.55 -5.30 0.40
N ALA A 210 19.28 -5.66 0.64
CA ALA A 210 18.87 -7.05 0.79
C ALA A 210 19.08 -7.88 -0.48
N ILE A 211 18.77 -7.34 -1.66
CA ILE A 211 19.04 -7.98 -2.95
C ILE A 211 20.55 -8.14 -3.18
N GLY A 212 21.34 -7.09 -2.93
CA GLY A 212 22.79 -7.14 -3.06
C GLY A 212 23.41 -8.20 -2.15
N LEU A 213 23.02 -8.22 -0.88
CA LEU A 213 23.52 -9.19 0.10
C LEU A 213 23.02 -10.61 -0.23
N ALA A 214 21.77 -10.78 -0.64
CA ALA A 214 21.27 -12.07 -1.13
C ALA A 214 22.10 -12.58 -2.31
N ALA A 215 22.40 -11.72 -3.30
CA ALA A 215 23.23 -12.06 -4.45
C ALA A 215 24.66 -12.46 -4.06
N LEU A 216 25.21 -11.84 -3.01
CA LEU A 216 26.55 -12.13 -2.47
C LEU A 216 26.59 -13.41 -1.63
N ILE A 217 25.51 -13.74 -0.91
CA ILE A 217 25.40 -14.96 -0.10
C ILE A 217 25.09 -16.18 -0.99
N HIS A 218 24.32 -16.00 -2.06
CA HIS A 218 23.81 -17.08 -2.88
C HIS A 218 24.95 -17.97 -3.46
N PRO A 219 24.82 -19.32 -3.49
CA PRO A 219 25.85 -20.21 -4.01
C PRO A 219 26.29 -19.87 -5.45
N ALA A 220 25.34 -19.50 -6.30
CA ALA A 220 25.57 -19.08 -7.69
C ALA A 220 26.14 -17.64 -7.86
N ARG A 221 26.55 -16.96 -6.78
CA ARG A 221 27.04 -15.56 -6.79
C ARG A 221 28.07 -15.27 -7.88
N MET A 222 29.04 -16.16 -8.09
CA MET A 222 30.14 -15.93 -9.04
C MET A 222 29.65 -15.96 -10.50
N LEU A 223 28.60 -16.74 -10.80
CA LEU A 223 27.98 -16.73 -12.12
C LEU A 223 27.30 -15.39 -12.39
N PHE A 224 26.66 -14.81 -11.37
CA PHE A 224 26.02 -13.50 -11.49
C PHE A 224 27.03 -12.36 -11.58
N LEU A 225 28.02 -12.30 -10.68
CA LEU A 225 29.01 -11.21 -10.60
C LEU A 225 29.95 -11.15 -11.81
N ARG A 226 30.26 -12.29 -12.43
CA ARG A 226 31.07 -12.34 -13.66
C ARG A 226 30.27 -12.02 -14.93
N SER A 227 28.95 -11.95 -14.83
CA SER A 227 28.08 -11.60 -15.96
C SER A 227 27.96 -10.08 -16.14
N PRO A 228 27.49 -9.59 -17.30
CA PRO A 228 27.25 -8.17 -17.49
C PRO A 228 26.04 -7.63 -16.70
N ALA A 229 25.16 -8.49 -16.19
CA ALA A 229 23.89 -8.07 -15.59
C ALA A 229 24.02 -7.13 -14.37
N PRO A 230 24.80 -7.43 -13.31
CA PRO A 230 24.92 -6.53 -12.16
C PRO A 230 25.55 -5.19 -12.51
N TRP A 231 26.54 -5.19 -13.41
CA TRP A 231 27.24 -3.97 -13.82
C TRP A 231 26.35 -3.07 -14.67
N ALA A 232 25.62 -3.65 -15.62
CA ALA A 232 24.63 -2.92 -16.40
C ALA A 232 23.51 -2.35 -15.54
N ALA A 233 23.10 -3.05 -14.47
CA ALA A 233 22.14 -2.54 -13.51
C ALA A 233 22.66 -1.30 -12.76
N ILE A 234 23.91 -1.34 -12.28
CA ILE A 234 24.55 -0.20 -11.61
C ILE A 234 24.63 1.01 -12.55
N VAL A 235 25.14 0.82 -13.76
CA VAL A 235 25.29 1.89 -14.76
C VAL A 235 23.93 2.48 -15.13
N THR A 236 22.92 1.63 -15.39
CA THR A 236 21.58 2.08 -15.75
C THR A 236 20.92 2.85 -14.62
N LEU A 237 21.01 2.34 -13.38
CA LEU A 237 20.48 3.04 -12.21
C LEU A 237 21.15 4.40 -12.04
N ALA A 238 22.48 4.44 -12.08
CA ALA A 238 23.23 5.70 -11.95
C ALA A 238 22.82 6.71 -13.03
N ALA A 239 22.75 6.28 -14.30
CA ALA A 239 22.37 7.13 -15.42
C ALA A 239 20.94 7.70 -15.28
N LEU A 240 19.95 6.86 -14.95
CA LEU A 240 18.56 7.30 -14.78
C LEU A 240 18.36 8.19 -13.56
N MET A 241 19.21 8.06 -12.53
CA MET A 241 19.16 8.90 -11.34
C MET A 241 19.85 10.26 -11.52
N ILE A 242 20.54 10.53 -12.66
CA ILE A 242 21.24 11.81 -12.88
C ILE A 242 20.31 13.03 -12.73
N PRO A 243 19.13 13.10 -13.41
CA PRO A 243 18.27 14.29 -13.29
C PRO A 243 17.81 14.52 -11.85
N HIS A 244 17.48 13.44 -11.13
CA HIS A 244 17.09 13.52 -9.74
C HIS A 244 18.27 13.89 -8.81
N GLY A 245 19.49 13.44 -9.13
CA GLY A 245 20.71 13.86 -8.43
C GLY A 245 21.03 15.35 -8.61
N ILE A 246 20.77 15.90 -9.80
CA ILE A 246 20.88 17.35 -10.06
C ILE A 246 19.85 18.11 -9.22
N TRP A 247 18.60 17.65 -9.18
CA TRP A 247 17.56 18.24 -8.33
C TRP A 247 17.95 18.18 -6.85
N LEU A 248 18.45 17.05 -6.36
CA LEU A 248 18.93 16.90 -4.98
C LEU A 248 20.00 17.94 -4.63
N LYS A 249 20.92 18.23 -5.55
CA LYS A 249 21.92 19.29 -5.38
C LYS A 249 21.27 20.67 -5.32
N GLN A 250 20.28 20.96 -6.17
CA GLN A 250 19.55 22.25 -6.18
C GLN A 250 18.80 22.50 -4.87
N VAL A 251 18.29 21.44 -4.23
CA VAL A 251 17.61 21.53 -2.93
C VAL A 251 18.54 21.25 -1.74
N ASN A 252 19.85 21.35 -1.92
CA ASN A 252 20.86 21.15 -0.87
C ASN A 252 20.72 19.83 -0.09
N PHE A 253 20.33 18.76 -0.78
CA PHE A 253 20.11 17.43 -0.21
C PHE A 253 19.07 17.41 0.94
N ALA A 254 18.11 18.34 0.91
CA ALA A 254 17.00 18.50 1.83
C ALA A 254 16.36 17.19 2.33
N PRO A 255 16.02 16.21 1.47
CA PRO A 255 15.43 14.95 1.93
C PRO A 255 16.31 14.15 2.90
N PHE A 256 17.65 14.20 2.74
CA PHE A 256 18.58 13.47 3.60
C PHE A 256 18.79 14.18 4.94
N LEU A 257 18.86 15.52 4.93
CA LEU A 257 18.93 16.33 6.15
C LEU A 257 17.65 16.17 6.99
N TYR A 258 16.49 16.15 6.35
CA TYR A 258 15.21 15.84 6.99
C TYR A 258 15.24 14.49 7.70
N ALA A 259 15.72 13.43 7.02
CA ALA A 259 15.77 12.10 7.59
C ALA A 259 16.71 12.02 8.81
N GLY A 260 17.88 12.65 8.72
CA GLY A 260 18.84 12.71 9.83
C GLY A 260 18.32 13.48 11.03
N GLY A 261 17.66 14.63 10.83
CA GLY A 261 17.14 15.47 11.92
C GLY A 261 15.86 14.95 12.57
N THR A 262 15.00 14.27 11.80
CA THR A 262 13.66 13.85 12.29
C THR A 262 13.69 12.47 12.95
N TYR A 263 14.53 11.56 12.43
CA TYR A 263 14.51 10.16 12.85
C TYR A 263 15.67 9.78 13.78
N ALA A 264 16.63 10.65 14.03
CA ALA A 264 17.62 10.40 15.07
C ALA A 264 16.98 10.54 16.46
N ILE A 265 17.12 9.53 17.31
CA ILE A 265 16.67 9.56 18.70
C ILE A 265 17.86 9.41 19.65
N SER A 266 17.79 10.09 20.79
CA SER A 266 18.85 10.06 21.80
C SER A 266 18.74 8.86 22.75
N SER A 267 17.57 8.24 22.86
CA SER A 267 17.28 7.17 23.81
C SER A 267 17.33 5.78 23.17
N HIS A 268 18.30 4.96 23.58
CA HIS A 268 18.40 3.57 23.16
C HIS A 268 17.19 2.74 23.65
N LEU A 269 16.68 3.01 24.85
CA LEU A 269 15.48 2.34 25.36
C LEU A 269 14.25 2.61 24.47
N GLN A 270 14.10 3.86 24.02
CA GLN A 270 13.05 4.23 23.07
C GLN A 270 13.25 3.50 21.73
N SER A 271 14.49 3.37 21.24
CA SER A 271 14.80 2.59 20.04
C SER A 271 14.35 1.13 20.17
N VAL A 272 14.66 0.48 21.30
CA VAL A 272 14.23 -0.90 21.58
C VAL A 272 12.70 -1.01 21.58
N GLN A 273 11.99 -0.09 22.23
CA GLN A 273 10.53 -0.08 22.25
C GLN A 273 9.92 0.08 20.86
N LEU A 274 10.47 0.99 20.03
CA LEU A 274 10.03 1.20 18.65
C LEU A 274 10.29 -0.03 17.78
N VAL A 275 11.44 -0.70 17.95
CA VAL A 275 11.77 -1.95 17.24
C VAL A 275 10.83 -3.08 17.64
N LEU A 276 10.56 -3.25 18.94
CA LEU A 276 9.59 -4.25 19.41
C LEU A 276 8.18 -3.95 18.89
N GLY A 277 7.77 -2.68 18.89
CA GLY A 277 6.51 -2.22 18.31
C GLY A 277 6.42 -2.49 16.80
N TYR A 278 7.51 -2.23 16.06
CA TYR A 278 7.63 -2.53 14.63
C TYR A 278 7.49 -4.02 14.33
N LEU A 279 8.20 -4.87 15.07
CA LEU A 279 8.15 -6.33 14.90
C LEU A 279 6.77 -6.88 15.28
N GLY A 280 6.22 -6.44 16.42
CA GLY A 280 4.89 -6.84 16.88
C GLY A 280 3.80 -6.43 15.89
N HIS A 281 3.84 -5.19 15.39
CA HIS A 281 2.89 -4.68 14.41
C HIS A 281 2.92 -5.48 13.11
N ASN A 282 4.09 -5.58 12.46
CA ASN A 282 4.21 -6.27 11.19
C ASN A 282 3.97 -7.79 11.32
N GLY A 283 4.41 -8.39 12.44
CA GLY A 283 4.10 -9.77 12.78
C GLY A 283 2.60 -10.04 12.91
N ALA A 284 1.86 -9.15 13.59
CA ALA A 284 0.41 -9.26 13.72
C ALA A 284 -0.32 -9.15 12.38
N LEU A 285 0.10 -8.22 11.50
CA LEU A 285 -0.50 -8.10 10.16
C LEU A 285 -0.25 -9.34 9.31
N LEU A 286 0.95 -9.92 9.39
CA LEU A 286 1.31 -11.15 8.65
C LEU A 286 0.67 -12.41 9.24
N ALA A 287 0.40 -12.44 10.55
CA ALA A 287 -0.23 -13.58 11.20
C ALA A 287 -1.59 -13.90 10.58
N LEU A 288 -2.38 -12.89 10.19
CA LEU A 288 -3.70 -13.09 9.59
C LEU A 288 -3.68 -13.94 8.30
N PRO A 289 -2.99 -13.55 7.21
CA PRO A 289 -2.95 -14.38 6.00
C PRO A 289 -2.26 -15.72 6.22
N LEU A 290 -1.25 -15.80 7.11
CA LEU A 290 -0.53 -17.04 7.40
C LEU A 290 -1.39 -18.05 8.17
N VAL A 291 -2.09 -17.62 9.21
CA VAL A 291 -2.98 -18.47 10.00
C VAL A 291 -4.16 -18.94 9.15
N LEU A 292 -4.79 -18.04 8.37
CA LEU A 292 -5.88 -18.43 7.47
C LEU A 292 -5.41 -19.44 6.41
N ALA A 293 -4.22 -19.26 5.85
CA ALA A 293 -3.64 -20.22 4.92
C ALA A 293 -3.34 -21.56 5.60
N ALA A 294 -2.72 -21.56 6.79
CA ALA A 294 -2.44 -22.77 7.56
C ALA A 294 -3.72 -23.56 7.88
N LEU A 295 -4.77 -22.88 8.33
CA LEU A 295 -6.09 -23.47 8.57
C LEU A 295 -6.69 -24.03 7.27
N ALA A 296 -6.65 -23.27 6.17
CA ALA A 296 -7.17 -23.72 4.88
C ALA A 296 -6.44 -24.95 4.32
N LEU A 297 -5.13 -25.05 4.58
CA LEU A 297 -4.26 -26.16 4.20
C LEU A 297 -4.55 -27.40 5.05
N ALA A 298 -4.55 -27.27 6.38
CA ALA A 298 -4.72 -28.38 7.31
C ALA A 298 -6.18 -28.90 7.40
N TRP A 299 -7.16 -28.07 7.04
CA TRP A 299 -8.57 -28.44 7.18
C TRP A 299 -8.95 -29.65 6.31
N SER A 300 -9.69 -30.60 6.88
CA SER A 300 -10.28 -31.71 6.13
C SER A 300 -11.70 -31.99 6.63
N PRO A 301 -12.73 -32.00 5.74
CA PRO A 301 -14.11 -32.28 6.15
C PRO A 301 -14.28 -33.63 6.84
N ARG A 302 -13.42 -34.61 6.50
CA ARG A 302 -13.43 -35.94 7.12
C ARG A 302 -12.80 -35.98 8.51
N ARG A 303 -12.01 -34.96 8.87
CA ARG A 303 -11.23 -34.87 10.10
C ARG A 303 -11.46 -33.54 10.82
N TRP A 304 -12.69 -33.02 10.79
CA TRP A 304 -13.03 -31.71 11.36
C TRP A 304 -12.84 -31.64 12.89
N LYS A 305 -12.86 -32.79 13.59
CA LYS A 305 -12.55 -32.90 15.03
C LYS A 305 -11.05 -32.95 15.34
N LEU A 306 -10.19 -33.15 14.33
CA LEU A 306 -8.75 -33.29 14.50
C LEU A 306 -8.08 -32.12 15.25
N PRO A 307 -8.39 -30.83 15.01
CA PRO A 307 -7.77 -29.76 15.77
C PRO A 307 -8.07 -29.82 17.28
N TRP A 308 -9.20 -30.43 17.68
CA TRP A 308 -9.58 -30.60 19.08
C TRP A 308 -9.08 -31.92 19.69
N GLN A 309 -8.81 -32.93 18.86
CA GLN A 309 -8.36 -34.26 19.29
C GLN A 309 -6.84 -34.40 19.30
N ASP A 310 -6.17 -33.88 18.28
CA ASP A 310 -4.72 -33.92 18.12
C ASP A 310 -4.22 -32.69 17.32
N PRO A 311 -3.93 -31.57 18.01
CA PRO A 311 -3.42 -30.36 17.38
C PRO A 311 -2.09 -30.58 16.64
N ARG A 312 -1.24 -31.51 17.10
CA ARG A 312 0.06 -31.79 16.47
C ARG A 312 -0.15 -32.47 15.12
N ALA A 313 -1.04 -33.46 15.04
CA ALA A 313 -1.40 -34.09 13.77
C ALA A 313 -2.08 -33.11 12.80
N PHE A 314 -2.87 -32.16 13.30
CA PHE A 314 -3.46 -31.11 12.48
C PHE A 314 -2.39 -30.20 11.86
N LEU A 315 -1.40 -29.76 12.65
CA LEU A 315 -0.29 -28.92 12.16
C LEU A 315 0.65 -29.68 11.21
N ALA A 316 0.76 -31.01 11.35
CA ALA A 316 1.55 -31.85 10.47
C ALA A 316 0.87 -32.18 9.12
N GLU A 317 -0.46 -32.02 9.00
CA GLU A 317 -1.23 -32.42 7.80
C GLU A 317 -0.71 -31.80 6.50
N PRO A 318 -0.42 -30.48 6.44
CA PRO A 318 0.03 -29.85 5.21
C PRO A 318 1.42 -30.32 4.76
N TRP A 319 2.17 -31.06 5.57
CA TRP A 319 3.56 -31.39 5.31
C TRP A 319 3.72 -32.76 4.63
N SER A 320 4.64 -32.81 3.68
CA SER A 320 4.99 -33.99 2.89
C SER A 320 6.38 -34.48 3.22
N MET A 321 6.55 -35.80 3.29
CA MET A 321 7.88 -36.43 3.27
C MET A 321 8.58 -36.31 1.90
N ARG A 322 7.83 -36.01 0.84
CA ARG A 322 8.37 -35.80 -0.51
C ARG A 322 8.24 -34.35 -0.91
N ASP A 323 9.35 -33.75 -1.32
CA ASP A 323 9.41 -32.39 -1.83
C ASP A 323 8.67 -32.25 -3.16
N ASN A 324 7.97 -31.13 -3.34
CA ASN A 324 7.34 -30.80 -4.60
C ASN A 324 8.38 -30.30 -5.61
N GLN A 325 8.49 -31.00 -6.74
CA GLN A 325 9.40 -30.66 -7.84
C GLN A 325 9.03 -29.35 -8.56
N GLY A 326 7.81 -28.85 -8.37
CA GLY A 326 7.35 -27.56 -8.91
C GLY A 326 7.92 -26.33 -8.20
N VAL A 327 8.77 -26.50 -7.18
CA VAL A 327 9.50 -25.41 -6.54
C VAL A 327 10.90 -25.29 -7.14
N ARG A 328 11.21 -24.14 -7.73
CA ARG A 328 12.56 -23.79 -8.17
C ARG A 328 13.39 -23.34 -6.97
N ARG A 329 14.14 -24.28 -6.37
CA ARG A 329 14.90 -24.06 -5.13
C ARG A 329 15.88 -22.88 -5.18
N ASP A 330 16.55 -22.69 -6.31
CA ASP A 330 17.48 -21.57 -6.53
C ASP A 330 16.78 -20.21 -6.37
N GLN A 331 15.62 -20.06 -7.01
CA GLN A 331 14.82 -18.83 -6.90
C GLN A 331 14.13 -18.72 -5.53
N ALA A 332 13.71 -19.84 -4.93
CA ALA A 332 13.18 -19.86 -3.58
C ALA A 332 14.22 -19.39 -2.54
N LEU A 333 15.49 -19.77 -2.72
CA LEU A 333 16.60 -19.32 -1.88
C LEU A 333 16.79 -17.81 -1.98
N ASN A 334 16.74 -17.22 -3.17
CA ASN A 334 16.75 -15.75 -3.33
C ASN A 334 15.60 -15.10 -2.56
N ILE A 335 14.37 -15.62 -2.65
CA ILE A 335 13.23 -15.11 -1.89
C ILE A 335 13.47 -15.19 -0.37
N TRP A 336 13.97 -16.33 0.13
CA TRP A 336 14.24 -16.50 1.56
C TRP A 336 15.34 -15.59 2.06
N LEU A 337 16.44 -15.44 1.30
CA LEU A 337 17.53 -14.53 1.65
C LEU A 337 17.03 -13.09 1.67
N ILE A 338 16.38 -12.62 0.61
CA ILE A 338 15.87 -11.24 0.54
C ILE A 338 14.88 -10.97 1.68
N GLN A 339 13.87 -11.82 1.86
CA GLN A 339 12.85 -11.59 2.90
C GLN A 339 13.45 -11.69 4.30
N GLY A 340 14.40 -12.61 4.54
CA GLY A 340 15.09 -12.74 5.82
C GLY A 340 15.94 -11.51 6.14
N ILE A 341 16.72 -11.02 5.17
CA ILE A 341 17.53 -9.81 5.33
C ILE A 341 16.64 -8.59 5.57
N VAL A 342 15.55 -8.44 4.83
CA VAL A 342 14.60 -7.32 5.01
C VAL A 342 13.86 -7.40 6.36
N ALA A 343 13.60 -8.60 6.87
CA ALA A 343 12.93 -8.77 8.16
C ALA A 343 13.83 -8.36 9.34
N VAL A 344 15.15 -8.53 9.22
CA VAL A 344 16.11 -8.36 10.32
C VAL A 344 16.94 -7.07 10.17
N GLY A 345 17.30 -6.70 8.95
CA GLY A 345 18.20 -5.58 8.64
C GLY A 345 17.73 -4.23 9.18
N PRO A 346 16.50 -3.76 8.86
CA PRO A 346 15.99 -2.50 9.38
C PRO A 346 15.89 -2.44 10.92
N PRO A 347 15.38 -3.47 11.63
CA PRO A 347 15.48 -3.54 13.09
C PRO A 347 16.90 -3.43 13.63
N LEU A 348 17.86 -4.17 13.06
CA LEU A 348 19.27 -4.10 13.49
C LEU A 348 19.87 -2.71 13.24
N GLY A 349 19.59 -2.10 12.08
CA GLY A 349 20.03 -0.74 11.77
C GLY A 349 19.43 0.29 12.74
N ALA A 350 18.15 0.16 13.09
CA ALA A 350 17.50 1.05 14.03
C ALA A 350 18.12 0.98 15.44
N LEU A 351 18.49 -0.22 15.90
CA LEU A 351 19.20 -0.42 17.17
C LEU A 351 20.63 0.13 17.11
N ALA A 352 21.37 -0.18 16.03
CA ALA A 352 22.76 0.23 15.89
C ALA A 352 22.95 1.75 15.78
N PHE A 353 22.00 2.44 15.13
CA PHE A 353 22.10 3.88 14.84
C PHE A 353 21.10 4.74 15.63
N ASN A 354 20.36 4.16 16.59
CA ASN A 354 19.29 4.84 17.33
C ASN A 354 18.33 5.61 16.43
N VAL A 355 17.68 4.89 15.51
CA VAL A 355 16.73 5.46 14.54
C VAL A 355 15.30 5.24 15.02
N TYR A 356 14.47 6.27 14.91
CA TYR A 356 13.04 6.20 15.08
C TYR A 356 12.42 5.31 13.99
N LEU A 357 12.16 4.05 14.33
CA LEU A 357 11.59 3.08 13.40
C LEU A 357 10.06 3.11 13.45
N LYS A 358 9.44 3.79 12.48
CA LYS A 358 7.97 3.82 12.36
C LYS A 358 7.43 2.45 11.93
N THR A 359 6.34 2.00 12.54
CA THR A 359 5.67 0.73 12.20
C THR A 359 5.25 0.65 10.72
N ASP A 360 4.81 1.77 10.15
CA ASP A 360 4.39 1.89 8.75
C ASP A 360 5.54 1.68 7.73
N TRP A 361 6.81 1.78 8.13
CA TRP A 361 7.91 1.50 7.21
C TRP A 361 7.99 0.01 6.80
N GLY A 362 7.27 -0.86 7.51
CA GLY A 362 7.15 -2.27 7.17
C GLY A 362 6.10 -2.57 6.09
N ILE A 363 5.23 -1.60 5.76
CA ILE A 363 4.13 -1.75 4.77
C ILE A 363 4.65 -2.41 3.49
N SER A 364 5.76 -1.89 2.94
CA SER A 364 6.29 -2.29 1.64
C SER A 364 7.33 -3.42 1.70
N LEU A 365 7.69 -3.90 2.89
CA LEU A 365 8.85 -4.78 3.08
C LEU A 365 8.53 -6.27 3.19
N PHE A 366 7.28 -6.64 3.50
CA PHE A 366 6.91 -8.03 3.82
C PHE A 366 6.03 -8.71 2.76
N PHE A 367 5.92 -8.15 1.55
CA PHE A 367 5.12 -8.75 0.47
C PHE A 367 5.64 -10.11 -0.01
N LEU A 368 6.90 -10.46 0.26
CA LEU A 368 7.47 -11.77 -0.10
C LEU A 368 7.15 -12.87 0.92
N VAL A 369 6.69 -12.54 2.13
CA VAL A 369 6.42 -13.54 3.18
C VAL A 369 5.46 -14.64 2.73
N PRO A 370 4.30 -14.35 2.09
CA PRO A 370 3.43 -15.41 1.58
C PRO A 370 4.14 -16.34 0.59
N LEU A 371 4.96 -15.80 -0.30
CA LEU A 371 5.73 -16.60 -1.26
C LEU A 371 6.82 -17.41 -0.57
N ALA A 372 7.55 -16.84 0.40
CA ALA A 372 8.58 -17.52 1.17
C ALA A 372 8.03 -18.79 1.86
N VAL A 373 6.83 -18.70 2.43
CA VAL A 373 6.15 -19.86 3.06
C VAL A 373 5.67 -20.86 2.01
N VAL A 374 5.01 -20.40 0.95
CA VAL A 374 4.46 -21.29 -0.10
C VAL A 374 5.55 -21.96 -0.94
N ALA A 375 6.75 -21.37 -0.98
CA ALA A 375 7.93 -21.92 -1.63
C ALA A 375 8.61 -23.04 -0.83
N ILE A 376 8.16 -23.37 0.39
CA ILE A 376 8.72 -24.51 1.12
C ILE A 376 8.41 -25.81 0.34
N PRO A 377 9.43 -26.60 -0.07
CA PRO A 377 9.20 -27.75 -0.96
C PRO A 377 8.29 -28.82 -0.38
N SER A 378 8.42 -29.09 0.92
CA SER A 378 7.64 -30.09 1.66
C SER A 378 6.18 -29.66 1.92
N LEU A 379 5.81 -28.39 1.71
CA LEU A 379 4.46 -27.90 1.92
C LEU A 379 3.51 -28.38 0.81
N ARG A 380 2.51 -29.19 1.14
CA ARG A 380 1.45 -29.63 0.21
C ARG A 380 0.41 -28.54 0.06
N VAL A 381 0.14 -28.17 -1.19
CA VAL A 381 -0.94 -27.23 -1.53
C VAL A 381 -2.04 -27.98 -2.30
N PRO A 382 -2.97 -28.65 -1.60
CA PRO A 382 -4.10 -29.30 -2.25
C PRO A 382 -4.99 -28.26 -2.93
N GLY A 383 -5.62 -28.61 -4.06
CA GLY A 383 -6.54 -27.68 -4.74
C GLY A 383 -7.70 -27.23 -3.85
N ALA A 384 -8.13 -28.08 -2.92
CA ALA A 384 -9.15 -27.72 -1.94
C ALA A 384 -8.74 -26.53 -1.05
N ALA A 385 -7.47 -26.43 -0.65
CA ALA A 385 -6.99 -25.33 0.19
C ALA A 385 -7.04 -23.98 -0.55
N VAL A 386 -6.66 -23.98 -1.84
CA VAL A 386 -6.74 -22.78 -2.70
C VAL A 386 -8.19 -22.30 -2.83
N VAL A 387 -9.13 -23.22 -3.07
CA VAL A 387 -10.57 -22.89 -3.14
C VAL A 387 -11.06 -22.35 -1.81
N ARG A 388 -10.70 -22.98 -0.68
CA ARG A 388 -11.11 -22.54 0.65
C ARG A 388 -10.58 -21.16 0.98
N LEU A 389 -9.30 -20.89 0.73
CA LEU A 389 -8.71 -19.59 1.04
C LEU A 389 -9.32 -18.49 0.16
N ALA A 390 -9.58 -18.76 -1.13
CA ALA A 390 -10.30 -17.83 -2.00
C ALA A 390 -11.75 -17.60 -1.54
N ALA A 391 -12.43 -18.63 -1.03
CA ALA A 391 -13.75 -18.50 -0.44
C ALA A 391 -13.73 -17.72 0.88
N ILE A 392 -12.73 -17.92 1.73
CA ILE A 392 -12.51 -17.13 2.96
C ILE A 392 -12.32 -15.67 2.59
N TRP A 393 -11.45 -15.37 1.63
CA TRP A 393 -11.26 -14.01 1.12
C TRP A 393 -12.57 -13.39 0.63
N LEU A 394 -13.34 -14.12 -0.18
CA LEU A 394 -14.61 -13.63 -0.72
C LEU A 394 -15.63 -13.36 0.40
N VAL A 395 -15.79 -14.30 1.33
CA VAL A 395 -16.72 -14.16 2.46
C VAL A 395 -16.33 -13.00 3.35
N LEU A 396 -15.05 -12.87 3.72
CA LEU A 396 -14.57 -11.76 4.54
C LEU A 396 -14.76 -10.43 3.82
N THR A 397 -14.45 -10.36 2.52
CA THR A 397 -14.60 -9.13 1.73
C THR A 397 -16.08 -8.72 1.63
N LEU A 398 -16.98 -9.65 1.32
CA LEU A 398 -18.42 -9.37 1.24
C LEU A 398 -19.03 -9.03 2.60
N LEU A 399 -18.59 -9.71 3.67
CA LEU A 399 -19.01 -9.39 5.02
C LEU A 399 -18.57 -7.97 5.41
N THR A 400 -17.31 -7.62 5.14
CA THR A 400 -16.81 -6.25 5.38
C THR A 400 -17.56 -5.23 4.54
N LEU A 401 -17.91 -5.53 3.28
CA LEU A 401 -18.73 -4.64 2.44
C LEU A 401 -20.11 -4.37 3.05
N VAL A 402 -20.77 -5.41 3.56
CA VAL A 402 -22.08 -5.27 4.22
C VAL A 402 -21.98 -4.54 5.56
N LEU A 403 -20.88 -4.74 6.30
CA LEU A 403 -20.66 -4.14 7.62
C LEU A 403 -19.99 -2.77 7.59
N ALA A 404 -19.43 -2.33 6.44
CA ALA A 404 -18.65 -1.10 6.34
C ALA A 404 -19.40 0.14 6.84
N PRO A 405 -20.68 0.36 6.51
CA PRO A 405 -21.44 1.51 7.02
C PRO A 405 -21.62 1.51 8.54
N GLN A 406 -21.68 0.34 9.18
CA GLN A 406 -21.82 0.18 10.63
C GLN A 406 -20.46 0.37 11.30
N ILE A 407 -19.39 -0.18 10.72
CA ILE A 407 -18.01 0.00 11.22
C ILE A 407 -17.62 1.47 11.16
N ALA A 408 -17.99 2.19 10.08
CA ALA A 408 -17.74 3.63 9.96
C ALA A 408 -18.31 4.42 11.15
N ILE A 409 -19.52 4.09 11.62
CA ILE A 409 -20.14 4.74 12.79
C ILE A 409 -19.43 4.31 14.07
N ALA A 410 -19.19 3.01 14.24
CA ALA A 410 -18.67 2.44 15.47
C ALA A 410 -17.20 2.80 15.75
N THR A 411 -16.44 3.21 14.74
CA THR A 411 -14.99 3.48 14.86
C THR A 411 -14.66 4.97 14.96
N LEU A 412 -15.66 5.84 14.98
CA LEU A 412 -15.44 7.26 15.20
C LEU A 412 -14.96 7.49 16.65
N PRO A 413 -13.85 8.20 16.88
CA PRO A 413 -13.46 8.60 18.23
C PRO A 413 -14.47 9.62 18.76
N HIS A 414 -14.70 9.64 20.07
CA HIS A 414 -15.65 10.55 20.70
C HIS A 414 -14.94 11.48 21.71
N ASP A 415 -15.42 12.72 21.84
CA ASP A 415 -14.98 13.67 22.86
C ASP A 415 -15.58 13.31 24.24
N ALA A 416 -15.19 14.07 25.28
CA ALA A 416 -15.69 13.88 26.64
C ALA A 416 -17.22 14.08 26.76
N GLU A 417 -17.85 14.71 25.78
CA GLU A 417 -19.29 14.95 25.72
C GLU A 417 -20.02 13.92 24.83
N GLY A 418 -19.30 12.89 24.36
CA GLY A 418 -19.86 11.80 23.56
C GLY A 418 -20.20 12.17 22.12
N ARG A 419 -19.65 13.27 21.57
CA ARG A 419 -19.71 13.58 20.13
C ARG A 419 -18.50 13.01 19.42
N PHE A 420 -18.65 12.60 18.17
CA PHE A 420 -17.48 12.15 17.44
C PHE A 420 -16.50 13.31 17.12
N THR A 421 -15.20 13.02 17.17
CA THR A 421 -14.11 13.97 16.91
C THR A 421 -13.53 13.70 15.52
N HIS A 422 -14.08 14.40 14.52
CA HIS A 422 -13.51 14.42 13.18
C HIS A 422 -13.57 15.84 12.61
N ILE A 423 -12.47 16.28 12.00
CA ILE A 423 -12.33 17.61 11.41
C ILE A 423 -12.93 17.60 10.00
N SER A 424 -13.83 18.55 9.71
CA SER A 424 -14.41 18.69 8.37
C SER A 424 -13.64 19.70 7.52
N TYR A 425 -12.58 19.23 6.88
CA TYR A 425 -11.83 19.97 5.88
C TYR A 425 -12.63 20.20 4.61
N SER A 426 -13.48 19.24 4.21
CA SER A 426 -14.34 19.36 3.03
C SER A 426 -15.39 20.46 3.17
N GLN A 427 -15.93 20.68 4.38
CA GLN A 427 -16.79 21.83 4.65
C GLN A 427 -15.99 23.13 4.71
N LEU A 428 -14.85 23.14 5.40
CA LEU A 428 -13.97 24.32 5.49
C LEU A 428 -13.60 24.81 4.10
N SER A 429 -13.12 23.91 3.24
CA SER A 429 -12.65 24.24 1.90
C SER A 429 -13.75 24.85 1.04
N ARG A 430 -14.97 24.30 1.08
CA ARG A 430 -16.13 24.86 0.37
C ARG A 430 -16.49 26.26 0.88
N GLN A 431 -16.59 26.45 2.19
CA GLN A 431 -16.88 27.75 2.78
C GLN A 431 -15.82 28.80 2.43
N LEU A 432 -14.54 28.44 2.51
CA LEU A 432 -13.45 29.36 2.16
C LEU A 432 -13.43 29.72 0.68
N THR A 433 -13.76 28.76 -0.18
CA THR A 433 -13.88 29.00 -1.62
C THR A 433 -15.04 29.94 -1.95
N GLU A 434 -16.20 29.74 -1.33
CA GLU A 434 -17.36 30.64 -1.46
C GLU A 434 -17.04 32.06 -0.97
N ILE A 435 -16.37 32.18 0.18
CA ILE A 435 -15.92 33.47 0.73
C ILE A 435 -14.96 34.16 -0.25
N TRP A 436 -14.03 33.42 -0.86
CA TRP A 436 -13.10 33.97 -1.85
C TRP A 436 -13.83 34.46 -3.11
N HIS A 437 -14.69 33.62 -3.70
CA HIS A 437 -15.48 33.95 -4.88
C HIS A 437 -16.36 35.17 -4.66
N ALA A 438 -16.98 35.29 -3.49
CA ALA A 438 -17.84 36.43 -3.13
C ALA A 438 -17.07 37.76 -3.03
N ARG A 439 -15.78 37.71 -2.65
CA ARG A 439 -14.95 38.90 -2.44
C ARG A 439 -14.21 39.35 -3.69
N PHE A 440 -13.68 38.39 -4.44
CA PHE A 440 -12.71 38.68 -5.51
C PHE A 440 -13.20 38.25 -6.89
N HIS A 441 -14.31 37.51 -6.99
CA HIS A 441 -14.86 37.01 -8.25
C HIS A 441 -13.84 36.28 -9.14
N SER A 442 -12.87 35.61 -8.50
CA SER A 442 -11.78 34.88 -9.15
C SER A 442 -11.60 33.53 -8.47
N PRO A 443 -10.94 32.55 -9.12
CA PRO A 443 -10.57 31.29 -8.47
C PRO A 443 -9.55 31.52 -7.36
N TRP A 444 -9.70 30.81 -6.23
CA TRP A 444 -8.75 30.79 -5.14
C TRP A 444 -7.47 30.05 -5.54
N LYS A 445 -6.33 30.76 -5.56
CA LYS A 445 -5.07 30.24 -6.12
C LYS A 445 -4.13 29.59 -5.11
N VAL A 446 -4.05 30.10 -3.87
CA VAL A 446 -3.06 29.63 -2.89
C VAL A 446 -3.66 29.47 -1.49
N ALA A 447 -3.49 28.29 -0.91
CA ALA A 447 -3.87 27.97 0.47
C ALA A 447 -2.61 27.93 1.35
N ALA A 448 -2.51 28.81 2.35
CA ALA A 448 -1.40 28.83 3.28
C ALA A 448 -1.79 28.18 4.61
N GLY A 449 -1.12 27.10 4.99
CA GLY A 449 -1.38 26.39 6.24
C GLY A 449 -0.46 25.19 6.38
N TYR A 450 -0.41 24.57 7.56
CA TYR A 450 0.35 23.34 7.71
C TYR A 450 -0.13 22.27 6.72
N THR A 451 0.77 21.36 6.34
CA THR A 451 0.55 20.28 5.35
C THR A 451 -0.80 19.57 5.55
N ASP A 452 -1.14 19.22 6.78
CA ASP A 452 -2.39 18.54 7.14
C ASP A 452 -3.68 19.35 6.93
N VAL A 453 -3.56 20.68 6.78
CA VAL A 453 -4.68 21.61 6.53
C VAL A 453 -4.66 22.15 5.11
N GLY A 454 -3.53 22.70 4.66
CA GLY A 454 -3.39 23.36 3.37
C GLY A 454 -3.67 22.43 2.20
N GLU A 455 -3.13 21.21 2.24
CA GLU A 455 -3.31 20.23 1.16
C GLU A 455 -4.73 19.67 1.11
N GLN A 456 -5.43 19.66 2.25
CA GLN A 456 -6.86 19.34 2.26
C GLN A 456 -7.68 20.39 1.51
N MET A 457 -7.27 21.67 1.57
CA MET A 457 -7.91 22.72 0.78
C MET A 457 -7.64 22.52 -0.71
N THR A 458 -6.40 22.19 -1.06
CA THR A 458 -6.01 21.81 -2.42
C THR A 458 -6.89 20.67 -2.95
N PHE A 459 -7.11 19.63 -2.14
CA PHE A 459 -7.94 18.48 -2.55
C PHE A 459 -9.43 18.82 -2.67
N TYR A 460 -10.02 19.44 -1.65
CA TYR A 460 -11.47 19.61 -1.54
C TYR A 460 -12.04 20.87 -2.18
N SER A 461 -11.23 21.91 -2.42
CA SER A 461 -11.73 23.13 -3.04
C SER A 461 -11.99 22.85 -4.52
N PRO A 462 -13.11 23.30 -5.10
CA PRO A 462 -13.32 23.21 -6.54
C PRO A 462 -12.29 24.00 -7.35
N ASP A 463 -11.57 24.95 -6.74
CA ASP A 463 -10.51 25.73 -7.39
C ASP A 463 -9.13 25.07 -7.30
N HIS A 464 -8.97 24.06 -6.45
CA HIS A 464 -7.73 23.32 -6.20
C HIS A 464 -6.49 24.22 -5.98
N PRO A 465 -6.50 25.11 -4.97
CA PRO A 465 -5.41 26.06 -4.73
C PRO A 465 -4.09 25.35 -4.45
N MET A 466 -2.97 25.92 -4.92
CA MET A 466 -1.64 25.38 -4.59
C MET A 466 -1.39 25.53 -3.08
N PRO A 467 -0.86 24.51 -2.40
CA PRO A 467 -0.54 24.63 -0.98
C PRO A 467 0.80 25.37 -0.80
N LEU A 468 0.78 26.36 0.08
CA LEU A 468 1.97 26.94 0.70
C LEU A 468 2.04 26.42 2.13
N THR A 469 3.11 25.73 2.51
CA THR A 469 3.25 25.11 3.85
C THR A 469 4.17 25.93 4.76
N PRO A 470 3.63 26.81 5.64
CA PRO A 470 4.43 27.63 6.54
C PRO A 470 5.28 26.78 7.49
N TYR A 471 6.51 27.23 7.72
CA TYR A 471 7.49 26.57 8.60
C TYR A 471 7.81 25.11 8.29
N GLU A 472 7.36 24.56 7.16
CA GLU A 472 7.90 23.31 6.66
C GLU A 472 9.33 23.60 6.20
N PRO A 473 10.38 23.00 6.81
CA PRO A 473 11.76 23.32 6.46
C PRO A 473 12.08 22.99 5.00
N TRP A 474 11.33 22.04 4.43
CA TRP A 474 11.52 21.49 3.10
C TRP A 474 10.17 21.44 2.38
N PRO A 475 9.61 22.59 1.96
CA PRO A 475 8.30 22.64 1.33
C PRO A 475 8.32 21.88 0.00
N SER A 476 7.14 21.45 -0.45
CA SER A 476 6.97 20.67 -1.70
C SER A 476 7.48 21.39 -2.96
N GLY A 477 7.65 22.71 -2.91
CA GLY A 477 8.06 23.54 -4.06
C GLY A 477 6.93 23.82 -5.05
N LEU A 478 5.68 23.52 -4.67
CA LEU A 478 4.51 23.74 -5.52
C LEU A 478 4.17 25.23 -5.71
N THR A 479 4.47 26.07 -4.73
CA THR A 479 4.29 27.53 -4.78
C THR A 479 5.34 28.21 -3.91
N SER A 480 5.41 29.54 -4.01
CA SER A 480 6.31 30.38 -3.21
C SER A 480 5.53 31.47 -2.46
N LEU A 481 6.14 32.05 -1.42
CA LEU A 481 5.54 33.18 -0.72
C LEU A 481 5.33 34.39 -1.64
N GLU A 482 6.25 34.65 -2.56
CA GLU A 482 6.15 35.74 -3.53
C GLU A 482 4.97 35.53 -4.49
N GLU A 483 4.79 34.31 -4.99
CA GLU A 483 3.63 33.94 -5.80
C GLU A 483 2.34 34.04 -5.00
N ALA A 484 2.32 33.57 -3.74
CA ALA A 484 1.17 33.70 -2.86
C ALA A 484 0.77 35.16 -2.61
N LYS A 485 1.73 36.05 -2.39
CA LYS A 485 1.47 37.49 -2.21
C LYS A 485 0.97 38.15 -3.49
N ARG A 486 1.44 37.70 -4.66
CA ARG A 486 0.99 38.21 -5.96
C ARG A 486 -0.43 37.77 -6.29
N GLU A 487 -0.72 36.47 -6.17
CA GLU A 487 -2.04 35.91 -6.50
C GLU A 487 -3.09 36.13 -5.39
N GLY A 488 -2.63 36.51 -4.19
CA GLY A 488 -3.42 36.48 -2.98
C GLY A 488 -3.57 35.06 -2.43
N PHE A 489 -3.85 34.94 -1.14
CA PHE A 489 -3.96 33.64 -0.48
C PHE A 489 -4.90 33.68 0.71
N ILE A 490 -5.36 32.49 1.13
CA ILE A 490 -6.05 32.30 2.40
C ILE A 490 -5.13 31.54 3.35
N GLY A 491 -4.79 32.18 4.45
CA GLY A 491 -4.10 31.61 5.59
C GLY A 491 -5.06 30.92 6.54
N ILE A 492 -4.75 29.70 6.98
CA ILE A 492 -5.65 28.86 7.77
C ILE A 492 -4.91 28.26 8.96
N CYS A 493 -5.33 28.63 10.17
CA CYS A 493 -4.77 28.16 11.43
C CYS A 493 -5.87 27.54 12.30
N GLN A 494 -5.70 26.28 12.70
CA GLN A 494 -6.64 25.61 13.60
C GLN A 494 -6.53 26.20 15.01
N ILE A 495 -7.67 26.51 15.63
CA ILE A 495 -7.73 26.97 17.02
C ILE A 495 -7.65 25.76 17.95
N ASP A 496 -6.95 25.93 19.09
CA ASP A 496 -6.72 24.90 20.11
C ASP A 496 -5.83 23.73 19.63
N ASP A 497 -5.17 23.88 18.48
CA ASP A 497 -4.13 22.95 18.01
C ASP A 497 -2.76 23.32 18.57
N TRP A 498 -1.91 22.32 18.82
CA TRP A 498 -0.55 22.54 19.34
C TRP A 498 0.33 23.40 18.42
N LYS A 499 0.02 23.46 17.12
CA LYS A 499 0.71 24.28 16.12
C LYS A 499 0.14 25.70 15.98
N GLN A 500 -0.96 26.03 16.66
CA GLN A 500 -1.68 27.29 16.46
C GLN A 500 -0.76 28.50 16.62
N ALA A 501 0.02 28.56 17.70
CA ALA A 501 0.86 29.72 18.02
C ALA A 501 1.87 30.02 16.91
N MET A 502 2.48 28.97 16.34
CA MET A 502 3.38 29.10 15.20
C MET A 502 2.60 29.58 13.97
N CYS A 503 1.49 28.92 13.62
CA CYS A 503 0.69 29.33 12.46
C CYS A 503 0.27 30.81 12.53
N ASP A 504 -0.28 31.25 13.67
CA ASP A 504 -0.70 32.64 13.91
C ASP A 504 0.49 33.61 13.83
N GLN A 505 1.69 33.19 14.27
CA GLN A 505 2.91 33.98 14.11
C GLN A 505 3.26 34.17 12.63
N TRP A 506 3.24 33.11 11.83
CA TRP A 506 3.53 33.21 10.40
C TRP A 506 2.56 34.16 9.70
N MET A 507 1.27 34.07 10.04
CA MET A 507 0.24 34.94 9.49
C MET A 507 0.44 36.40 9.90
N ARG A 508 0.90 36.68 11.12
CA ARG A 508 1.28 38.04 11.53
C ARG A 508 2.44 38.59 10.70
N GLU A 509 3.43 37.77 10.42
CA GLU A 509 4.64 38.16 9.67
C GLU A 509 4.39 38.35 8.17
N ASN A 510 3.51 37.53 7.57
CA ASN A 510 3.39 37.40 6.12
C ASN A 510 2.05 37.85 5.53
N ALA A 511 1.03 38.07 6.36
CA ALA A 511 -0.33 38.44 5.96
C ALA A 511 -0.83 39.70 6.69
N ALA A 512 0.06 40.68 6.92
CA ALA A 512 -0.25 41.88 7.71
C ALA A 512 -1.40 42.73 7.15
N ASN A 513 -1.61 42.71 5.84
CA ASN A 513 -2.70 43.39 5.13
C ASN A 513 -3.95 42.51 4.94
N GLY A 514 -3.96 41.29 5.49
CA GLY A 514 -5.06 40.35 5.33
C GLY A 514 -6.21 40.60 6.30
N GLU A 515 -7.44 40.41 5.84
CA GLU A 515 -8.62 40.42 6.70
C GLU A 515 -8.65 39.15 7.56
N ARG A 516 -8.93 39.30 8.86
CA ARG A 516 -8.99 38.19 9.80
C ARG A 516 -10.43 37.86 10.14
N ILE A 517 -10.80 36.61 9.95
CA ILE A 517 -12.12 36.07 10.31
C ILE A 517 -11.95 34.77 11.11
N VAL A 518 -12.98 34.42 11.87
CA VAL A 518 -13.06 33.12 12.54
C VAL A 518 -14.15 32.31 11.88
N VAL A 519 -13.79 31.14 11.39
CA VAL A 519 -14.73 30.18 10.77
C VAL A 519 -14.90 28.99 11.70
N SER A 520 -16.09 28.40 11.74
CA SER A 520 -16.33 27.15 12.47
C SER A 520 -16.97 26.12 11.57
N THR A 521 -16.46 24.89 11.66
CA THR A 521 -16.93 23.75 10.87
C THR A 521 -17.38 22.61 11.78
N ARG A 522 -18.33 21.82 11.29
CA ARG A 522 -18.83 20.60 11.93
C ARG A 522 -19.13 19.57 10.85
N HIS A 523 -18.58 18.37 11.03
CA HIS A 523 -18.93 17.26 10.17
C HIS A 523 -20.31 16.71 10.56
N PHE A 524 -21.13 16.35 9.58
CA PHE A 524 -22.40 15.69 9.79
C PHE A 524 -22.39 14.31 9.15
N PHE A 525 -22.63 13.27 9.94
CA PHE A 525 -22.73 11.91 9.42
C PHE A 525 -23.99 11.23 9.97
N LYS A 526 -24.89 10.81 9.07
CA LYS A 526 -26.15 10.13 9.40
C LYS A 526 -26.96 10.82 10.53
N GLY A 527 -27.02 12.15 10.49
CA GLY A 527 -27.77 12.96 11.46
C GLY A 527 -27.05 13.25 12.77
N GLN A 528 -25.82 12.77 12.97
CA GLN A 528 -24.98 13.15 14.11
C GLN A 528 -23.97 14.22 13.70
N ALA A 529 -23.76 15.22 14.56
CA ALA A 529 -22.79 16.29 14.36
C ALA A 529 -21.50 16.03 15.15
N SER A 530 -20.35 16.32 14.55
CA SER A 530 -19.06 16.28 15.24
C SER A 530 -18.92 17.43 16.24
N ALA A 531 -17.89 17.35 17.09
CA ALA A 531 -17.38 18.52 17.77
C ALA A 531 -17.06 19.64 16.75
N ALA A 532 -17.29 20.90 17.15
CA ALA A 532 -16.99 22.05 16.31
C ALA A 532 -15.48 22.30 16.27
N THR A 533 -14.91 22.39 15.09
CA THR A 533 -13.55 22.91 14.90
C THR A 533 -13.66 24.39 14.57
N LYS A 534 -12.77 25.21 15.15
CA LYS A 534 -12.68 26.63 14.85
C LYS A 534 -11.35 26.94 14.19
N TRP A 535 -11.36 27.94 13.33
CA TRP A 535 -10.23 28.30 12.47
C TRP A 535 -10.02 29.81 12.50
N ASN A 536 -8.80 30.23 12.80
CA ASN A 536 -8.34 31.56 12.48
C ASN A 536 -7.99 31.59 10.99
N VAL A 537 -8.72 32.40 10.24
CA VAL A 537 -8.57 32.52 8.80
C VAL A 537 -8.11 33.94 8.46
N VAL A 538 -7.09 34.05 7.63
CA VAL A 538 -6.53 35.33 7.18
C VAL A 538 -6.62 35.39 5.66
N ILE A 539 -7.37 36.34 5.12
CA ILE A 539 -7.62 36.46 3.68
C ILE A 539 -6.80 37.62 3.13
N VAL A 540 -5.78 37.31 2.35
CA VAL A 540 -4.93 38.29 1.68
C VAL A 540 -5.43 38.47 0.24
N PRO A 541 -5.81 39.70 -0.15
CA PRO A 541 -6.30 39.95 -1.50
C PRO A 541 -5.19 39.74 -2.54
N PRO A 542 -5.55 39.42 -3.80
CA PRO A 542 -4.59 39.45 -4.91
C PRO A 542 -3.89 40.80 -5.02
N GLY A 543 -2.61 40.77 -5.42
CA GLY A 543 -1.86 41.98 -5.75
C GLY A 543 -2.57 42.75 -6.87
N ARG A 544 -2.59 44.09 -6.76
CA ARG A 544 -3.10 44.96 -7.82
C ARG A 544 -2.15 45.05 -9.00
#